data_AF-A0A2N2FRQ5-F1
#
_entry.id   AF-A0A2N2FRQ5-F1
#
_cell.length_a   1.000
_cell.length_b   1.000
_cell.length_c   1.000
_cell.angle_alpha   90.00
_cell.angle_beta   90.00
_cell.angle_gamma   90.00
#
_symmetry.space_group_name_H-M   'P 1'
#
loop_
_entity.id
_entity.type
_entity.pdbx_description
1 polymer ?
#
loop_
_entity_poly.entity_id
_entity_poly.type
_entity_poly.pdbx_seq_one_letter_code
_entity_poly.pdbx_strand_id
1 'polypeptide(L)'
;MRISALLFLLFLMLCFTALCLGAIHIAPADVAGAVSGAIFGNASGTSEEELILFSVRLPRILFAGIVGASLSLGGVVFQALLRNPLADPYVLGISGGSALGAIVGIVVGAASFYLGVPFLAFCGALATVFLVFIVAGGSRGVLLDNSLLLAGVVVNAFFSAAILFALSVVNSMELHSISFWLMGDLSRASLKEIFGTALWPLLFHSPVLSVSSVSWFRT
;
A
#
# COMPACT_ATOMS: atom_id res chain seq x y z
N MET A 1 -20.99 16.34 -6.76
CA MET A 1 -19.91 17.26 -7.19
C MET A 1 -19.36 18.14 -6.05
N ARG A 2 -20.20 18.84 -5.26
CA ARG A 2 -19.72 19.74 -4.18
C ARG A 2 -18.85 19.06 -3.10
N ILE A 3 -19.24 17.87 -2.62
CA ILE A 3 -18.51 17.13 -1.57
C ILE A 3 -17.14 16.64 -2.08
N SER A 4 -17.08 16.13 -3.31
CA SER A 4 -15.82 15.68 -3.92
C SER A 4 -14.82 16.82 -4.08
N ALA A 5 -15.28 18.00 -4.50
CA ALA A 5 -14.43 19.20 -4.57
C ALA A 5 -13.90 19.62 -3.19
N LEU A 6 -14.74 19.54 -2.14
CA LEU A 6 -14.34 19.85 -0.76
C LEU A 6 -13.27 18.87 -0.25
N LEU A 7 -13.43 17.57 -0.47
CA LEU A 7 -12.45 16.55 -0.08
C LEU A 7 -11.13 16.72 -0.84
N PHE A 8 -11.19 17.08 -2.12
CA PHE A 8 -9.99 17.37 -2.91
C PHE A 8 -9.24 18.60 -2.40
N LEU A 9 -9.95 19.68 -2.05
CA LEU A 9 -9.35 20.86 -1.42
C LEU A 9 -8.73 20.54 -0.06
N LEU A 10 -9.42 19.73 0.76
CA LEU A 10 -8.90 19.27 2.04
C LEU A 10 -7.61 18.45 1.85
N PHE A 11 -7.57 17.56 0.87
CA PHE A 11 -6.37 16.79 0.53
C PHE A 11 -5.20 17.71 0.15
N LEU A 12 -5.43 18.71 -0.71
CA LEU A 12 -4.38 19.68 -1.07
C LEU A 12 -3.89 20.48 0.14
N MET A 13 -4.80 20.89 1.03
CA MET A 13 -4.44 21.58 2.26
C MET A 13 -3.57 20.70 3.17
N LEU A 14 -3.93 19.42 3.32
CA LEU A 14 -3.14 18.45 4.07
C LEU A 14 -1.75 18.24 3.45
N CYS A 15 -1.65 18.10 2.13
CA CYS A 15 -0.36 18.02 1.44
C CYS A 15 0.52 19.24 1.70
N PHE A 16 -0.05 20.45 1.66
CA PHE A 16 0.68 21.68 1.94
C PHE A 16 1.18 21.72 3.40
N THR A 17 0.32 21.39 4.36
CA THR A 17 0.72 21.32 5.78
C THR A 17 1.80 20.26 6.02
N ALA A 18 1.71 19.11 5.34
CA ALA A 18 2.71 18.05 5.42
C ALA A 18 4.07 18.47 4.83
N LEU A 19 4.10 19.34 3.82
CA LEU A 19 5.35 19.90 3.30
C LEU A 19 6.03 20.83 4.32
N CYS A 20 5.26 21.56 5.12
CA CYS A 20 5.77 22.46 6.15
C CYS A 20 6.34 21.69 7.36
N LEU A 21 5.75 20.54 7.68
CA LEU A 21 6.14 19.71 8.83
C LEU A 21 7.31 18.78 8.49
N GLY A 22 8.35 18.78 9.31
CA GLY A 22 9.49 17.87 9.16
C GLY A 22 10.57 18.10 10.20
N ALA A 23 11.67 17.34 10.12
CA ALA A 23 12.80 17.44 11.05
C ALA A 23 13.48 18.83 11.04
N ILE A 24 13.39 19.53 9.91
CA ILE A 24 13.84 20.92 9.76
C ILE A 24 12.61 21.78 9.56
N HIS A 25 12.42 22.81 10.37
CA HIS A 25 11.30 23.72 10.19
C HIS A 25 11.56 24.63 8.99
N ILE A 26 10.71 24.57 7.97
CA ILE A 26 10.76 25.44 6.79
C ILE A 26 9.54 26.36 6.89
N ALA A 27 9.73 27.68 6.77
CA ALA A 27 8.61 28.60 6.92
C ALA A 27 7.60 28.40 5.76
N PRO A 28 6.29 28.55 6.00
CA PRO A 28 5.27 28.35 4.96
C PRO A 28 5.45 29.26 3.73
N ALA A 29 6.03 30.45 3.93
CA ALA A 29 6.35 31.37 2.85
C ALA A 29 7.43 30.80 1.90
N ASP A 30 8.46 30.16 2.46
CA ASP A 30 9.55 29.55 1.69
C ASP A 30 9.07 28.29 0.97
N VAL A 31 8.17 27.50 1.58
CA VAL A 31 7.49 26.38 0.92
C VAL A 31 6.65 26.87 -0.26
N ALA A 32 5.83 27.91 -0.07
CA ALA A 32 5.02 28.48 -1.15
C ALA A 32 5.90 29.07 -2.26
N GLY A 33 7.00 29.73 -1.90
CA GLY A 33 8.02 30.23 -2.82
C GLY A 33 8.64 29.11 -3.65
N ALA A 34 9.12 28.05 -3.01
CA ALA A 34 9.71 26.88 -3.68
C ALA A 34 8.72 26.16 -4.61
N VAL A 35 7.47 25.96 -4.17
CA VAL A 35 6.43 25.35 -5.00
C VAL A 35 6.08 26.23 -6.20
N SER A 36 5.94 27.54 -6.00
CA SER A 36 5.67 28.47 -7.10
C SER A 36 6.86 28.54 -8.08
N GLY A 37 8.09 28.57 -7.58
CA GLY A 37 9.31 28.54 -8.38
C GLY A 37 9.41 27.28 -9.24
N ALA A 38 9.06 26.12 -8.69
CA ALA A 38 9.03 24.86 -9.44
C ALA A 38 7.95 24.82 -10.53
N ILE A 39 6.79 25.45 -10.31
CA ILE A 39 5.70 25.50 -11.28
C ILE A 39 5.99 26.52 -12.40
N PHE A 40 6.51 27.69 -12.04
CA PHE A 40 6.73 28.81 -12.98
C PHE A 40 8.15 28.83 -13.58
N GLY A 41 9.01 27.87 -13.24
CA GLY A 41 10.36 27.73 -13.81
C GLY A 41 11.41 28.69 -13.23
N ASN A 42 11.10 29.38 -12.12
CA ASN A 42 12.02 30.27 -11.40
C ASN A 42 12.66 29.60 -10.17
N ALA A 43 12.65 28.27 -10.11
CA ALA A 43 13.31 27.52 -9.05
C ALA A 43 14.82 27.72 -9.12
N SER A 44 15.41 28.24 -8.04
CA SER A 44 16.86 28.44 -7.94
C SER A 44 17.59 27.09 -7.82
N GLY A 45 16.93 26.06 -7.26
CA GLY A 45 17.45 24.71 -7.13
C GLY A 45 18.69 24.57 -6.23
N THR A 46 19.07 25.65 -5.54
CA THR A 46 20.39 25.78 -4.88
C THR A 46 20.32 25.78 -3.36
N SER A 47 19.14 25.90 -2.74
CA SER A 47 19.02 25.80 -1.28
C SER A 47 18.87 24.35 -0.83
N GLU A 48 19.55 23.98 0.26
CA GLU A 48 19.43 22.64 0.87
C GLU A 48 17.97 22.33 1.27
N GLU A 49 17.21 23.35 1.63
CA GLU A 49 15.79 23.27 1.96
C GLU A 49 14.94 22.84 0.77
N GLU A 50 15.20 23.38 -0.42
CA GLU A 50 14.50 23.04 -1.66
C GLU A 50 14.78 21.58 -2.05
N LEU A 51 16.03 21.12 -1.89
CA LEU A 51 16.40 19.72 -2.14
C LEU A 51 15.66 18.76 -1.20
N ILE A 52 15.59 19.07 0.11
CA ILE A 52 14.86 18.25 1.09
C ILE A 52 13.36 18.23 0.76
N LEU A 53 12.80 19.37 0.36
CA LEU A 53 11.38 19.48 0.05
C LEU A 53 10.99 18.60 -1.15
N PHE A 54 11.74 18.70 -2.25
CA PHE A 54 11.43 17.98 -3.49
C PHE A 54 11.96 16.54 -3.54
N SER A 55 13.08 16.23 -2.87
CA SER A 55 13.70 14.90 -2.93
C SER A 55 13.27 13.97 -1.80
N VAL A 56 12.78 14.49 -0.68
CA VAL A 56 12.42 13.69 0.51
C VAL A 56 10.95 13.86 0.90
N ARG A 57 10.47 15.10 1.09
CA ARG A 57 9.10 15.33 1.59
C ARG A 57 8.04 15.06 0.52
N LEU A 58 8.22 15.65 -0.66
CA LEU A 58 7.25 15.53 -1.74
C LEU A 58 7.03 14.07 -2.15
N PRO A 59 8.07 13.23 -2.37
CA PRO A 59 7.86 11.83 -2.73
C PRO A 59 7.14 11.06 -1.62
N ARG A 60 7.49 11.29 -0.35
CA ARG A 60 6.82 10.66 0.79
C ARG A 60 5.34 11.01 0.89
N ILE A 61 4.97 12.28 0.67
CA ILE A 61 3.57 12.73 0.71
C ILE A 61 2.77 12.12 -0.44
N LEU A 62 3.34 12.11 -1.65
CA LEU A 62 2.70 11.50 -2.82
C LEU A 62 2.52 9.99 -2.62
N PHE A 63 3.54 9.31 -2.12
CA PHE A 63 3.48 7.88 -1.83
C PHE A 63 2.43 7.58 -0.75
N ALA A 64 2.37 8.37 0.33
CA ALA A 64 1.34 8.24 1.35
C ALA A 64 -0.09 8.40 0.77
N GLY A 65 -0.28 9.37 -0.14
CA GLY A 65 -1.54 9.56 -0.84
C GLY A 65 -1.93 8.37 -1.71
N ILE A 66 -0.99 7.83 -2.50
CA ILE A 66 -1.22 6.66 -3.37
C ILE A 66 -1.56 5.42 -2.54
N VAL A 67 -0.79 5.16 -1.47
CA VAL A 67 -1.03 4.02 -0.57
C VAL A 67 -2.38 4.15 0.11
N GLY A 68 -2.70 5.33 0.65
CA GLY A 68 -3.99 5.60 1.30
C GLY A 68 -5.19 5.45 0.34
N ALA A 69 -5.07 5.94 -0.89
CA ALA A 69 -6.09 5.76 -1.92
C ALA A 69 -6.27 4.28 -2.29
N SER A 70 -5.17 3.54 -2.44
CA SER A 70 -5.18 2.10 -2.77
C SER A 70 -5.83 1.27 -1.66
N LEU A 71 -5.50 1.54 -0.40
CA LEU A 71 -6.11 0.87 0.76
C LEU A 71 -7.60 1.20 0.88
N SER A 72 -7.98 2.47 0.68
CA SER A 72 -9.38 2.89 0.72
C SER A 72 -10.21 2.20 -0.36
N LEU A 73 -9.68 2.14 -1.59
CA LEU A 73 -10.35 1.44 -2.69
C LEU A 73 -10.46 -0.06 -2.41
N GLY A 74 -9.38 -0.69 -1.94
CA GLY A 74 -9.39 -2.09 -1.53
C GLY A 74 -10.48 -2.36 -0.50
N GLY A 75 -10.55 -1.54 0.55
CA GLY A 75 -11.59 -1.63 1.59
C GLY A 75 -13.00 -1.53 1.02
N VAL A 76 -13.29 -0.54 0.18
CA VAL A 76 -14.62 -0.36 -0.43
C VAL A 76 -14.99 -1.54 -1.34
N VAL A 77 -14.05 -2.04 -2.15
CA VAL A 77 -14.28 -3.22 -3.01
C VAL A 77 -14.59 -4.46 -2.16
N PHE A 78 -13.83 -4.69 -1.09
CA PHE A 78 -14.06 -5.81 -0.17
C PHE A 78 -15.42 -5.72 0.55
N GLN A 79 -15.75 -4.55 1.07
CA GLN A 79 -17.04 -4.29 1.73
C GLN A 79 -18.22 -4.48 0.76
N ALA A 80 -18.06 -4.09 -0.51
CA ALA A 80 -19.08 -4.27 -1.54
C ALA A 80 -19.25 -5.74 -1.93
N LEU A 81 -18.14 -6.49 -2.10
CA LEU A 81 -18.16 -7.92 -2.43
C LEU A 81 -18.82 -8.75 -1.34
N LEU A 82 -18.46 -8.48 -0.08
CA LEU A 82 -18.98 -9.22 1.08
C LEU A 82 -20.31 -8.67 1.59
N ARG A 83 -20.79 -7.56 1.02
CA ARG A 83 -21.98 -6.82 1.47
C ARG A 83 -21.99 -6.58 2.97
N ASN A 84 -20.80 -6.34 3.55
CA ASN A 84 -20.60 -6.22 4.98
C ASN A 84 -19.71 -4.99 5.25
N PRO A 85 -20.24 -3.91 5.85
CA PRO A 85 -19.46 -2.70 6.13
C PRO A 85 -18.38 -2.91 7.21
N LEU A 86 -18.42 -4.02 7.96
CA LEU A 86 -17.40 -4.41 8.92
C LEU A 86 -16.31 -5.30 8.32
N ALA A 87 -16.42 -5.66 7.04
CA ALA A 87 -15.42 -6.47 6.37
C ALA A 87 -14.15 -5.65 6.13
N ASP A 88 -13.02 -6.23 6.50
CA ASP A 88 -11.69 -5.67 6.34
C ASP A 88 -10.88 -6.55 5.36
N PRO A 89 -10.26 -5.99 4.30
CA PRO A 89 -9.35 -6.73 3.40
C PRO A 89 -8.23 -7.51 4.11
N TYR A 90 -7.83 -7.12 5.32
CA TYR A 90 -6.83 -7.85 6.11
C TYR A 90 -7.31 -9.25 6.55
N VAL A 91 -8.62 -9.52 6.55
CA VAL A 91 -9.22 -10.77 7.05
C VAL A 91 -8.94 -11.98 6.15
N LEU A 92 -8.66 -11.79 4.85
CA LEU A 92 -8.35 -12.91 3.94
C LEU A 92 -6.91 -13.46 4.10
N GLY A 93 -6.09 -12.89 4.99
CA GLY A 93 -4.71 -13.35 5.19
C GLY A 93 -3.73 -12.88 4.11
N ILE A 94 -4.17 -12.08 3.12
CA ILE A 94 -3.33 -11.53 2.03
C ILE A 94 -2.14 -10.76 2.60
N SER A 95 -2.36 -9.98 3.66
CA SER A 95 -1.29 -9.27 4.37
C SER A 95 -0.31 -10.22 5.06
N GLY A 96 -0.80 -11.35 5.60
CA GLY A 96 0.05 -12.36 6.24
C GLY A 96 0.96 -13.07 5.24
N GLY A 97 0.45 -13.45 4.07
CA GLY A 97 1.28 -14.02 3.02
C GLY A 97 2.22 -13.00 2.38
N SER A 98 1.81 -11.73 2.27
CA SER A 98 2.71 -10.65 1.87
C SER A 98 3.87 -10.48 2.85
N ALA A 99 3.57 -10.52 4.15
CA ALA A 99 4.56 -10.43 5.21
C ALA A 99 5.55 -11.61 5.18
N LEU A 100 5.07 -12.84 4.99
CA LEU A 100 5.97 -13.98 4.81
C LEU A 100 6.83 -13.87 3.56
N GLY A 101 6.25 -13.43 2.43
CA GLY A 101 7.02 -13.18 1.21
C GLY A 101 8.15 -12.17 1.46
N ALA A 102 7.86 -11.09 2.20
CA ALA A 102 8.88 -10.12 2.59
C ALA A 102 9.95 -10.71 3.51
N ILE A 103 9.56 -11.51 4.51
CA ILE A 103 10.49 -12.21 5.41
C ILE A 103 11.43 -13.11 4.61
N VAL A 104 10.91 -13.92 3.69
CA VAL A 104 11.72 -14.76 2.81
C VAL A 104 12.68 -13.91 1.98
N GLY A 105 12.23 -12.78 1.45
CA GLY A 105 13.10 -11.86 0.70
C GLY A 105 14.20 -11.23 1.55
N ILE A 106 13.93 -10.92 2.81
CA ILE A 106 14.95 -10.41 3.73
C ILE A 106 15.98 -11.49 4.05
N VAL A 107 15.53 -12.70 4.40
CA VAL A 107 16.40 -13.84 4.77
C VAL A 107 17.27 -14.31 3.61
N VAL A 108 16.74 -14.33 2.38
CA VAL A 108 17.50 -14.71 1.17
C VAL A 108 18.44 -13.60 0.69
N GLY A 109 18.40 -12.41 1.32
CA GLY A 109 19.26 -11.28 0.95
C GLY A 109 18.79 -10.52 -0.29
N ALA A 110 17.53 -10.72 -0.71
CA ALA A 110 16.90 -10.00 -1.82
C ALA A 110 16.76 -8.49 -1.55
N ALA A 111 17.01 -8.05 -0.31
CA ALA A 111 17.16 -6.64 0.06
C ALA A 111 18.27 -5.91 -0.71
N SER A 112 19.25 -6.65 -1.27
CA SER A 112 20.30 -6.08 -2.13
C SER A 112 19.74 -5.54 -3.46
N PHE A 113 18.59 -6.05 -3.90
CA PHE A 113 17.88 -5.57 -5.08
C PHE A 113 16.78 -4.59 -4.65
N TYR A 114 16.73 -3.44 -5.33
CA TYR A 114 15.79 -2.36 -5.01
C TYR A 114 14.33 -2.81 -4.91
N LEU A 115 13.89 -3.74 -5.78
CA LEU A 115 12.54 -4.31 -5.77
C LEU A 115 12.46 -5.75 -5.24
N GLY A 116 13.54 -6.33 -4.71
CA GLY A 116 13.57 -7.74 -4.33
C GLY A 116 12.56 -8.08 -3.24
N VAL A 117 12.58 -7.34 -2.12
CA VAL A 117 11.64 -7.57 -1.01
C VAL A 117 10.20 -7.23 -1.40
N PRO A 118 9.87 -6.06 -2.01
CA PRO A 118 8.52 -5.78 -2.47
C PRO A 118 7.97 -6.81 -3.47
N PHE A 119 8.81 -7.33 -4.38
CA PHE A 119 8.41 -8.34 -5.35
C PHE A 119 8.05 -9.67 -4.69
N LEU A 120 8.88 -10.16 -3.75
CA LEU A 120 8.57 -11.39 -3.02
C LEU A 120 7.34 -11.21 -2.12
N ALA A 121 7.17 -10.04 -1.51
CA ALA A 121 5.97 -9.71 -0.75
C ALA A 121 4.71 -9.76 -1.63
N PHE A 122 4.77 -9.18 -2.84
CA PHE A 122 3.68 -9.24 -3.81
C PHE A 122 3.37 -10.68 -4.26
N CYS A 123 4.39 -11.49 -4.55
CA CYS A 123 4.23 -12.90 -4.88
C CYS A 123 3.59 -13.69 -3.74
N GLY A 124 3.96 -13.41 -2.48
CA GLY A 124 3.33 -14.00 -1.30
C GLY A 124 1.86 -13.61 -1.13
N ALA A 125 1.52 -12.35 -1.40
CA ALA A 125 0.14 -11.88 -1.43
C ALA A 125 -0.68 -12.59 -2.52
N LEU A 126 -0.13 -12.74 -3.72
CA LEU A 126 -0.80 -13.41 -4.83
C LEU A 126 -1.01 -14.91 -4.54
N ALA A 127 0.03 -15.59 -4.06
CA ALA A 127 -0.06 -17.00 -3.66
C ALA A 127 -1.13 -17.23 -2.58
N THR A 128 -1.30 -16.25 -1.68
CA THR A 128 -2.35 -16.29 -0.66
C THR A 128 -3.75 -16.24 -1.27
N VAL A 129 -3.98 -15.35 -2.23
CA VAL A 129 -5.29 -15.27 -2.91
C VAL A 129 -5.65 -16.61 -3.55
N PHE A 130 -4.69 -17.26 -4.22
CA PHE A 130 -4.88 -18.60 -4.77
C PHE A 130 -5.15 -19.65 -3.68
N LEU A 131 -4.42 -19.61 -2.58
CA LEU A 131 -4.58 -20.54 -1.46
C LEU A 131 -5.98 -20.41 -0.84
N VAL A 132 -6.44 -19.18 -0.57
CA VAL A 132 -7.79 -18.91 -0.06
C VAL A 132 -8.85 -19.43 -1.03
N PHE A 133 -8.70 -19.20 -2.33
CA PHE A 133 -9.65 -19.68 -3.33
C PHE A 133 -9.77 -21.22 -3.35
N ILE A 134 -8.63 -21.92 -3.24
CA ILE A 134 -8.61 -23.38 -3.17
C ILE A 134 -9.27 -23.88 -1.88
N VAL A 135 -8.92 -23.28 -0.73
CA VAL A 135 -9.45 -23.67 0.59
C VAL A 135 -10.95 -23.37 0.71
N ALA A 136 -11.41 -22.25 0.15
CA ALA A 136 -12.83 -21.88 0.12
C ALA A 136 -13.69 -22.79 -0.79
N GLY A 137 -13.07 -23.72 -1.52
CA GLY A 137 -13.79 -24.69 -2.34
C GLY A 137 -14.13 -24.20 -3.75
N GLY A 138 -13.35 -23.27 -4.31
CA GLY A 138 -13.55 -22.75 -5.67
C GLY A 138 -13.67 -23.81 -6.78
N SER A 139 -13.13 -25.01 -6.56
CA SER A 139 -13.28 -26.14 -7.50
C SER A 139 -14.67 -26.81 -7.51
N ARG A 140 -15.58 -26.46 -6.58
CA ARG A 140 -16.92 -27.08 -6.44
C ARG A 140 -18.09 -26.20 -6.92
N GLY A 141 -17.80 -25.05 -7.55
CA GLY A 141 -18.76 -24.33 -8.39
C GLY A 141 -19.66 -23.29 -7.71
N VAL A 142 -19.77 -23.26 -6.37
CA VAL A 142 -20.49 -22.20 -5.64
C VAL A 142 -19.65 -21.73 -4.45
N LEU A 143 -19.09 -20.52 -4.55
CA LEU A 143 -18.48 -19.84 -3.41
C LEU A 143 -19.59 -19.30 -2.52
N LEU A 144 -19.74 -19.86 -1.33
CA LEU A 144 -20.57 -19.27 -0.27
C LEU A 144 -19.73 -18.23 0.47
N ASP A 145 -20.28 -17.03 0.70
CA ASP A 145 -19.59 -15.93 1.39
C ASP A 145 -18.99 -16.37 2.74
N ASN A 146 -19.70 -17.23 3.47
CA ASN A 146 -19.25 -17.77 4.75
C ASN A 146 -18.02 -18.68 4.63
N SER A 147 -17.91 -19.46 3.55
CA SER A 147 -16.75 -20.35 3.32
C SER A 147 -15.49 -19.54 3.00
N LEU A 148 -15.64 -18.43 2.28
CA LEU A 148 -14.53 -17.52 1.99
C LEU A 148 -13.99 -16.85 3.27
N LEU A 149 -14.91 -16.43 4.16
CA LEU A 149 -14.55 -15.85 5.45
C LEU A 149 -13.83 -16.87 6.35
N LEU A 150 -14.37 -18.09 6.47
CA LEU A 150 -13.75 -19.15 7.28
C LEU A 150 -12.37 -19.55 6.72
N ALA A 151 -12.24 -19.66 5.40
CA ALA A 151 -10.96 -19.91 4.73
C ALA A 151 -9.96 -18.79 5.04
N GLY A 152 -10.37 -17.52 4.94
CA GLY A 152 -9.54 -16.38 5.31
C GLY A 152 -9.00 -16.46 6.74
N VAL A 153 -9.86 -16.78 7.71
CA VAL A 153 -9.47 -16.94 9.12
C VAL A 153 -8.43 -18.07 9.30
N VAL A 154 -8.65 -19.23 8.67
CA VAL A 154 -7.70 -20.37 8.74
C VAL A 154 -6.35 -20.00 8.13
N VAL A 155 -6.37 -19.36 6.97
CA VAL A 155 -5.15 -18.93 6.26
C VAL A 155 -4.39 -17.87 7.04
N ASN A 156 -5.10 -16.92 7.66
CA ASN A 156 -4.49 -15.90 8.51
C ASN A 156 -3.82 -16.51 9.76
N ALA A 157 -4.47 -17.50 10.39
CA ALA A 157 -3.87 -18.22 11.52
C ALA A 157 -2.61 -18.99 11.11
N PHE A 158 -2.64 -19.66 9.94
CA PHE A 158 -1.48 -20.32 9.37
C PHE A 158 -0.32 -19.36 9.13
N PHE A 159 -0.56 -18.21 8.49
CA PHE A 159 0.48 -17.22 8.26
C PHE A 159 1.01 -16.59 9.54
N SER A 160 0.16 -16.34 10.53
CA SER A 160 0.60 -15.86 11.84
C SER A 160 1.58 -16.83 12.51
N ALA A 161 1.25 -18.13 12.48
CA ALA A 161 2.15 -19.17 13.01
C ALA A 161 3.46 -19.27 12.21
N ALA A 162 3.39 -19.19 10.88
CA ALA A 162 4.56 -19.25 10.03
C ALA A 162 5.48 -18.02 10.19
N ILE A 163 4.92 -16.82 10.39
CA ILE A 163 5.69 -15.60 10.70
C ILE A 163 6.42 -15.79 12.02
N LEU A 164 5.73 -16.24 13.07
CA LEU A 164 6.34 -16.49 14.38
C LEU A 164 7.46 -17.56 14.30
N PHE A 165 7.24 -18.63 13.55
CA PHE A 165 8.25 -19.64 13.30
C PHE A 165 9.47 -19.04 12.59
N ALA A 166 9.26 -18.26 11.53
CA ALA A 166 10.36 -17.60 10.82
C ALA A 166 11.15 -16.67 11.76
N LEU A 167 10.47 -15.85 12.54
CA LEU A 167 11.08 -14.98 13.55
C LEU A 167 11.89 -15.77 14.61
N SER A 168 11.48 -17.00 14.94
CA SER A 168 12.20 -17.82 15.92
C SER A 168 13.53 -18.38 15.40
N VAL A 169 13.76 -18.41 14.08
CA VAL A 169 14.92 -19.09 13.46
C VAL A 169 15.94 -18.08 12.88
N VAL A 170 15.52 -16.83 12.65
CA VAL A 170 16.37 -15.78 12.06
C VAL A 170 17.32 -15.13 13.07
N ASN A 171 18.39 -14.51 12.56
CA ASN A 171 19.40 -13.83 13.37
C ASN A 171 18.94 -12.44 13.84
N SER A 172 19.61 -11.86 14.86
CA SER A 172 19.24 -10.56 15.43
C SER A 172 19.20 -9.38 14.44
N MET A 173 20.04 -9.38 13.40
CA MET A 173 20.03 -8.35 12.36
C MET A 173 18.82 -8.46 11.42
N GLU A 174 18.45 -9.68 11.05
CA GLU A 174 17.27 -9.97 10.24
C GLU A 174 15.99 -9.66 11.02
N LEU A 175 15.95 -9.99 12.32
CA LEU A 175 14.83 -9.66 13.21
C LEU A 175 14.50 -8.17 13.21
N HIS A 176 15.51 -7.29 13.32
CA HIS A 176 15.28 -5.84 13.26
C HIS A 176 14.72 -5.42 11.90
N SER A 177 15.30 -5.93 10.82
CA SER A 177 14.86 -5.62 9.45
C SER A 177 13.43 -6.07 9.18
N ILE A 178 13.06 -7.27 9.63
CA ILE A 178 11.71 -7.82 9.54
C ILE A 178 10.75 -7.00 10.39
N SER A 179 11.12 -6.65 11.63
CA SER A 179 10.27 -5.88 12.52
C SER A 179 9.94 -4.50 11.94
N PHE A 180 10.93 -3.79 11.40
CA PHE A 180 10.70 -2.52 10.71
C PHE A 180 9.83 -2.67 9.47
N TRP A 181 9.96 -3.79 8.73
CA TRP A 181 9.14 -4.04 7.56
C TRP A 181 7.67 -4.31 7.95
N LEU A 182 7.43 -5.13 8.98
CA LEU A 182 6.10 -5.47 9.47
C LEU A 182 5.35 -4.28 10.07
N MET A 183 6.07 -3.30 10.64
CA MET A 183 5.49 -2.03 11.10
C MET A 183 4.98 -1.15 9.95
N GLY A 184 5.55 -1.31 8.75
CA GLY A 184 5.33 -0.41 7.62
C GLY A 184 6.07 0.91 7.79
N ASP A 185 6.63 1.43 6.71
CA ASP A 185 7.33 2.71 6.70
C ASP A 185 7.19 3.41 5.35
N LEU A 186 7.10 4.75 5.39
CA LEU A 186 7.00 5.62 4.22
C LEU A 186 8.27 6.47 4.03
N SER A 187 9.27 6.34 4.92
CA SER A 187 10.48 7.16 4.89
C SER A 187 11.40 6.83 3.72
N ARG A 188 11.34 5.60 3.20
CA ARG A 188 12.13 5.16 2.03
C ARG A 188 11.53 5.56 0.68
N ALA A 189 10.35 6.18 0.67
CA ALA A 189 9.64 6.56 -0.55
C ALA A 189 10.51 7.40 -1.49
N SER A 190 10.78 6.89 -2.69
CA SER A 190 11.50 7.62 -3.73
C SER A 190 10.63 7.88 -4.96
N LEU A 191 10.93 8.93 -5.74
CA LEU A 191 10.22 9.17 -7.02
C LEU A 191 10.32 7.97 -7.97
N LYS A 192 11.45 7.24 -7.96
CA LYS A 192 11.63 6.02 -8.77
C LYS A 192 10.67 4.91 -8.35
N GLU A 193 10.46 4.77 -7.04
CA GLU A 193 9.47 3.85 -6.45
C GLU A 193 8.05 4.23 -6.86
N ILE A 194 7.72 5.52 -6.85
CA ILE A 194 6.40 6.02 -7.26
C ILE A 194 6.15 5.72 -8.74
N PHE A 195 7.11 5.96 -9.63
CA PHE A 195 6.93 5.63 -11.05
C PHE A 195 6.80 4.12 -11.30
N GLY A 196 7.56 3.29 -10.58
CA GLY A 196 7.46 1.83 -10.69
C GLY A 196 6.15 1.27 -10.12
N THR A 197 5.68 1.81 -9.00
CA THR A 197 4.45 1.37 -8.32
C THR A 197 3.20 1.97 -8.93
N ALA A 198 3.19 3.21 -9.41
CA ALA A 198 2.02 3.85 -10.02
C ALA A 198 1.62 3.21 -11.37
N LEU A 199 2.57 2.58 -12.08
CA LEU A 199 2.29 1.89 -13.33
C LEU A 199 1.35 0.69 -13.12
N TRP A 200 1.46 -0.01 -11.98
CA TRP A 200 0.75 -1.26 -11.73
C TRP A 200 -0.76 -1.04 -11.45
N PRO A 201 -1.18 -0.20 -10.49
CA PRO A 201 -2.60 0.07 -10.24
C PRO A 201 -3.34 0.63 -11.45
N LEU A 202 -2.68 1.44 -12.29
CA LEU A 202 -3.28 2.01 -13.50
C LEU A 202 -3.51 0.95 -14.59
N LEU A 203 -2.61 -0.02 -14.75
CA LEU A 203 -2.80 -1.15 -15.67
C LEU A 203 -3.92 -2.09 -15.18
N PHE A 204 -4.06 -2.29 -13.87
CA PHE A 204 -5.06 -3.18 -13.26
C PHE A 204 -6.38 -2.50 -12.84
N HIS A 205 -6.54 -1.18 -13.05
CA HIS A 205 -7.81 -0.47 -12.75
C HIS A 205 -8.88 -0.63 -13.84
N SER A 206 -8.48 -0.87 -15.09
CA SER A 206 -9.41 -1.03 -16.21
C SER A 206 -10.45 -2.16 -16.06
N PRO A 207 -10.19 -3.28 -15.36
CA PRO A 207 -11.19 -4.34 -15.17
C PRO A 207 -12.19 -4.05 -14.03
N VAL A 208 -11.82 -3.24 -13.02
CA VAL A 208 -12.70 -2.98 -11.87
C VAL A 208 -13.92 -2.14 -12.25
N LEU A 209 -13.77 -1.21 -13.21
CA LEU A 209 -14.90 -0.48 -13.77
C LEU A 209 -15.77 -1.37 -14.69
N SER A 210 -15.22 -2.43 -15.27
CA SER A 210 -15.99 -3.40 -16.08
C SER A 210 -16.91 -4.27 -15.23
N VAL A 211 -16.53 -4.59 -13.98
CA VAL A 211 -17.39 -5.37 -13.06
C VAL A 211 -18.68 -4.62 -12.68
N SER A 212 -18.70 -3.29 -12.75
CA SER A 212 -19.93 -2.50 -12.54
C SER A 212 -21.01 -2.71 -13.63
N SER A 213 -20.66 -3.36 -14.75
CA SER A 213 -21.61 -3.76 -15.79
C SER A 213 -22.24 -5.14 -15.57
N VAL A 214 -21.80 -5.88 -14.54
CA VAL A 214 -22.38 -7.18 -14.21
C VAL A 214 -23.70 -6.95 -13.46
N SER A 215 -24.77 -7.50 -14.04
CA SER A 215 -26.21 -7.28 -13.77
C SER A 215 -26.73 -7.59 -12.35
N TRP A 216 -25.87 -7.80 -11.34
CA TRP A 216 -26.25 -8.19 -9.98
C TRP A 216 -26.93 -7.08 -9.14
N PHE A 217 -27.06 -5.85 -9.68
CA PHE A 217 -27.77 -4.73 -9.03
C PHE A 217 -29.24 -4.56 -9.47
N ARG A 218 -29.79 -5.49 -10.26
CA ARG A 218 -31.24 -5.52 -10.56
C ARG A 218 -31.92 -6.70 -9.86
N THR A 219 -32.12 -6.57 -8.56
CA THR A 219 -33.26 -7.08 -7.77
C THR A 219 -33.17 -6.48 -6.38
#